data_AF-A0A6I7QTS0-F1
#
_entry.id   AF-A0A6I7QTS0-F1
#
_cell.length_a   1.000
_cell.length_b   1.000
_cell.length_c   1.000
_cell.angle_alpha   90.00
_cell.angle_beta   90.00
_cell.angle_gamma   90.00
#
_symmetry.space_group_name_H-M   'P 1'
#
loop_
_entity.id
_entity.type
_entity.pdbx_description
1 polymer ?
#
loop_
_entity_poly.entity_id
_entity_poly.type
_entity_poly.pdbx_seq_one_letter_code
_entity_poly.pdbx_strand_id
1 'polypeptide(L)'
;MLRGICSWGTGRIMSSDCPAEPDAATLEAVAQGIDALVQRDPGGRGLAWWAEGSDLLESARSLMAGRKIAITTGFYIRSRGVIETDGPPGAIVLAEALLRMGKEVLLLVDEHALPVIRAGLDGAGPVAGGIPVVGLPPGDSPRLRQVGADSLSHIVAIERPGRSRTGAYVSMRGEDITPYVAALDVLFTDPDRTYTTLAIGDGGNELGFLRVAERVDRYTGDGAKISCRTPADLALFAGVSNWGAYGLCAMLSLLTGVSLLPDAAHVRKILKAMVASGAVDGVTLEQTDTVDGLSIAEDRTLLSRLSVTLRKRLQGRAPSVPRTGPLGDTALLWSWPGGIGTDTSRAVLDAYRLLRRDRALEEAGMVDVVPSYCALALYFDPARADRDRLVDRAETLLSRPGGADAPAAGESAPPASIHPLPVLYDGEDLPRVADRAGLSVREVIDLHRRGEYTVAMIGFRPHFPYLIGMDPRLATPRMDSPRTRIPAGSVGIAGEQTGVYPIESPGGWNIIGRTNPELLVPIKPGDGIVFLEVTECNPE
;
A
#
# COMPACT_ATOMS: atom_id res chain seq x y z
N MET A 1 29.38 21.09 50.71
CA MET A 1 30.37 20.00 50.88
C MET A 1 29.58 18.69 50.97
N LEU A 2 29.87 17.70 50.12
CA LEU A 2 29.38 16.29 50.14
C LEU A 2 27.88 16.09 49.77
N ARG A 3 27.57 15.45 48.63
CA ARG A 3 27.50 13.99 48.32
C ARG A 3 26.23 13.30 48.84
N GLY A 4 25.37 12.86 47.91
CA GLY A 4 24.96 11.45 47.81
C GLY A 4 23.50 11.06 48.11
N ILE A 5 22.96 10.23 47.18
CA ILE A 5 22.32 8.90 47.40
C ILE A 5 20.85 8.73 46.90
N CYS A 6 20.74 7.83 45.89
CA CYS A 6 19.71 6.81 45.53
C CYS A 6 18.23 7.21 45.34
N SER A 7 17.47 6.85 44.28
CA SER A 7 17.23 5.64 43.42
C SER A 7 15.76 5.18 43.60
N TRP A 8 15.21 4.51 42.57
CA TRP A 8 13.86 3.90 42.45
C TRP A 8 12.73 4.86 41.99
N GLY A 9 11.91 4.58 40.97
CA GLY A 9 11.79 3.37 40.14
C GLY A 9 11.00 3.64 38.86
N THR A 10 11.37 2.91 37.81
CA THR A 10 10.65 2.79 36.54
C THR A 10 9.32 2.09 36.75
N GLY A 11 8.24 2.86 36.94
CA GLY A 11 6.88 2.38 36.84
C GLY A 11 6.41 2.47 35.38
N ARG A 12 6.47 1.35 34.65
CA ARG A 12 5.71 1.17 33.40
C ARG A 12 4.22 1.33 33.72
N ILE A 13 3.61 2.42 33.25
CA ILE A 13 2.17 2.46 33.07
C ILE A 13 1.92 1.86 31.68
N MET A 14 1.46 0.62 31.67
CA MET A 14 1.02 -0.08 30.46
C MET A 14 -0.24 0.61 29.94
N SER A 15 -0.12 1.32 28.83
CA SER A 15 -1.24 1.74 28.00
C SER A 15 -1.71 0.54 27.18
N SER A 16 -2.75 -0.14 27.62
CA SER A 16 -3.52 -1.07 26.78
C SER A 16 -4.55 -0.27 25.98
N ASP A 17 -4.70 -0.64 24.72
CA ASP A 17 -5.77 -0.27 23.77
C ASP A 17 -5.50 0.92 22.84
N CYS A 18 -4.27 0.97 22.33
CA CYS A 18 -4.05 1.20 20.90
C CYS A 18 -4.32 -0.13 20.17
N PRO A 19 -4.90 -0.21 18.95
CA PRO A 19 -4.99 -1.47 18.23
C PRO A 19 -3.56 -1.97 18.00
N ALA A 20 -3.17 -2.98 18.78
CA ALA A 20 -1.80 -3.44 18.89
C ALA A 20 -1.25 -3.74 17.49
N GLU A 21 -0.01 -3.31 17.22
CA GLU A 21 0.78 -4.01 16.21
C GLU A 21 0.66 -5.51 16.50
N PRO A 22 0.52 -6.38 15.47
CA PRO A 22 0.58 -7.80 15.73
C PRO A 22 1.87 -8.02 16.52
N ASP A 23 1.80 -8.80 17.60
CA ASP A 23 2.95 -8.97 18.48
C ASP A 23 4.19 -9.31 17.63
N ALA A 24 5.37 -8.84 18.04
CA ALA A 24 6.58 -8.97 17.21
C ALA A 24 6.85 -10.43 16.80
N ALA A 25 6.46 -11.41 17.62
CA ALA A 25 6.58 -12.83 17.31
C ALA A 25 5.54 -13.30 16.26
N THR A 26 4.36 -12.70 16.21
CA THR A 26 3.30 -12.93 15.22
C THR A 26 3.67 -12.34 13.86
N LEU A 27 4.28 -11.14 13.80
CA LEU A 27 4.80 -10.59 12.54
C LEU A 27 5.94 -11.43 11.98
N GLU A 28 6.86 -11.88 12.84
CA GLU A 28 7.95 -12.76 12.47
C GLU A 28 7.43 -14.09 11.89
N ALA A 29 6.46 -14.72 12.57
CA ALA A 29 5.83 -15.96 12.08
C ALA A 29 5.09 -15.77 10.75
N VAL A 30 4.49 -14.59 10.52
CA VAL A 30 3.84 -14.27 9.24
C VAL A 30 4.88 -14.06 8.14
N ALA A 31 5.97 -13.35 8.42
CA ALA A 31 7.07 -13.17 7.48
C ALA A 31 7.66 -14.52 7.08
N GLN A 32 7.93 -15.40 8.04
CA GLN A 32 8.38 -16.79 7.79
C GLN A 32 7.39 -17.57 6.91
N GLY A 33 6.08 -17.38 7.13
CA GLY A 33 5.05 -17.99 6.30
C GLY A 33 5.00 -17.45 4.87
N ILE A 34 5.29 -16.16 4.66
CA ILE A 34 5.40 -15.54 3.34
C ILE A 34 6.70 -16.00 2.65
N ASP A 35 7.82 -15.99 3.36
CA ASP A 35 9.10 -16.52 2.89
C ASP A 35 8.96 -17.96 2.40
N ALA A 36 8.34 -18.84 3.20
CA ALA A 36 8.10 -20.22 2.82
C ALA A 36 7.19 -20.39 1.59
N LEU A 37 6.37 -19.39 1.25
CA LEU A 37 5.58 -19.40 0.02
C LEU A 37 6.42 -18.98 -1.19
N VAL A 38 7.22 -17.92 -1.06
CA VAL A 38 8.02 -17.38 -2.17
C VAL A 38 9.29 -18.20 -2.44
N GLN A 39 9.80 -18.93 -1.45
CA GLN A 39 10.93 -19.85 -1.56
C GLN A 39 10.57 -21.21 -2.17
N ARG A 40 9.30 -21.44 -2.52
CA ARG A 40 8.90 -22.68 -3.19
C ARG A 40 9.58 -22.78 -4.54
N ASP A 41 10.10 -23.96 -4.85
CA ASP A 41 10.74 -24.27 -6.13
C ASP A 41 9.92 -25.33 -6.89
N PRO A 42 8.81 -24.93 -7.54
CA PRO A 42 8.01 -25.87 -8.34
C PRO A 42 8.72 -26.33 -9.60
N GLY A 43 9.75 -25.61 -10.06
CA GLY A 43 10.63 -26.05 -11.14
C GLY A 43 11.56 -27.21 -10.73
N GLY A 44 11.70 -27.49 -9.44
CA GLY A 44 12.54 -28.58 -8.92
C GLY A 44 14.03 -28.36 -9.19
N ARG A 45 14.48 -27.10 -9.27
CA ARG A 45 15.87 -26.71 -9.55
C ARG A 45 16.83 -27.06 -8.40
N GLY A 46 16.32 -27.29 -7.19
CA GLY A 46 17.10 -27.62 -6.00
C GLY A 46 17.69 -26.41 -5.29
N LEU A 47 17.23 -25.20 -5.65
CA LEU A 47 17.78 -23.93 -5.19
C LEU A 47 17.11 -23.44 -3.89
N ALA A 48 15.85 -23.87 -3.64
CA ALA A 48 15.04 -23.48 -2.48
C ALA A 48 15.65 -23.79 -1.09
N TRP A 49 16.54 -24.78 -1.01
CA TRP A 49 17.06 -25.28 0.27
C TRP A 49 18.24 -24.44 0.80
N TRP A 50 18.68 -23.41 0.05
CA TRP A 50 19.79 -22.53 0.46
C TRP A 50 19.31 -21.31 1.28
N ALA A 51 17.99 -21.16 1.40
CA ALA A 51 17.28 -19.97 1.85
C ALA A 51 17.17 -19.78 3.38
N GLU A 52 17.97 -20.50 4.19
CA GLU A 52 18.05 -20.21 5.62
C GLU A 52 18.55 -18.78 5.84
N GLY A 53 17.76 -17.96 6.53
CA GLY A 53 18.11 -16.57 6.87
C GLY A 53 17.68 -15.52 5.81
N SER A 54 16.50 -15.68 5.20
CA SER A 54 15.86 -14.61 4.42
C SER A 54 15.51 -13.42 5.32
N ASP A 55 15.81 -12.21 4.85
CA ASP A 55 15.64 -10.98 5.62
C ASP A 55 14.29 -10.28 5.31
N LEU A 56 13.20 -11.01 5.06
CA LEU A 56 11.95 -10.44 4.51
C LEU A 56 11.33 -9.34 5.37
N LEU A 57 11.15 -9.59 6.67
CA LEU A 57 10.55 -8.60 7.57
C LEU A 57 11.46 -7.38 7.75
N GLU A 58 12.77 -7.61 7.88
CA GLU A 58 13.76 -6.55 8.02
C GLU A 58 13.84 -5.69 6.75
N SER A 59 13.81 -6.33 5.58
CA SER A 59 13.72 -5.68 4.27
C SER A 59 12.50 -4.79 4.15
N ALA A 60 11.32 -5.30 4.53
CA ALA A 60 10.09 -4.51 4.51
C ALA A 60 10.15 -3.32 5.48
N ARG A 61 10.67 -3.51 6.69
CA ARG A 61 10.85 -2.43 7.68
C ARG A 61 11.86 -1.38 7.22
N SER A 62 12.97 -1.79 6.60
CA SER A 62 13.97 -0.87 6.07
C SER A 62 13.34 0.00 4.97
N LEU A 63 12.63 -0.61 4.02
CA LEU A 63 11.97 0.12 2.93
C LEU A 63 10.86 1.07 3.43
N MET A 64 10.17 0.73 4.51
CA MET A 64 9.22 1.66 5.16
C MET A 64 9.88 2.97 5.58
N ALA A 65 11.11 2.92 6.10
CA ALA A 65 11.90 4.09 6.49
C ALA A 65 12.59 4.80 5.30
N GLY A 66 12.66 4.14 4.14
CA GLY A 66 13.26 4.70 2.93
C GLY A 66 12.51 5.92 2.39
N ARG A 67 13.21 6.76 1.62
CA ARG A 67 12.63 7.94 0.94
C ARG A 67 12.82 7.85 -0.57
N LYS A 68 14.07 7.70 -1.01
CA LYS A 68 14.46 7.56 -2.43
C LYS A 68 15.12 6.21 -2.65
N ILE A 69 14.58 5.43 -3.58
CA ILE A 69 14.89 4.01 -3.75
C ILE A 69 15.25 3.77 -5.21
N ALA A 70 16.46 3.27 -5.46
CA ALA A 70 16.85 2.76 -6.76
C ALA A 70 16.54 1.26 -6.83
N ILE A 71 15.97 0.78 -7.93
CA ILE A 71 15.75 -0.65 -8.18
C ILE A 71 16.55 -1.02 -9.44
N THR A 72 17.31 -2.10 -9.37
CA THR A 72 18.07 -2.64 -10.50
C THR A 72 17.65 -4.07 -10.80
N THR A 73 17.53 -4.39 -12.09
CA THR A 73 17.06 -5.70 -12.55
C THR A 73 17.54 -5.99 -13.96
N GLY A 74 17.42 -7.26 -14.36
CA GLY A 74 17.69 -7.74 -15.70
C GLY A 74 18.91 -8.66 -15.73
N PHE A 75 18.68 -9.86 -16.25
CA PHE A 75 19.69 -10.86 -16.52
C PHE A 75 19.80 -11.11 -18.03
N TYR A 76 21.00 -10.99 -18.59
CA TYR A 76 21.20 -11.06 -20.04
C TYR A 76 21.31 -12.50 -20.54
N ILE A 77 20.50 -12.84 -21.55
CA ILE A 77 20.53 -14.14 -22.23
C ILE A 77 21.36 -14.02 -23.52
N ARG A 78 22.61 -14.45 -23.44
CA ARG A 78 23.61 -14.27 -24.52
C ARG A 78 23.18 -14.83 -25.87
N SER A 79 22.54 -16.00 -25.89
CA SER A 79 22.09 -16.66 -27.11
C SER A 79 20.92 -15.94 -27.81
N ARG A 80 20.24 -15.04 -27.10
CA ARG A 80 19.06 -14.31 -27.60
C ARG A 80 19.32 -12.81 -27.77
N GLY A 81 20.31 -12.25 -27.08
CA GLY A 81 20.67 -10.85 -27.18
C GLY A 81 19.74 -9.89 -26.42
N VAL A 82 19.03 -10.41 -25.43
CA VAL A 82 17.95 -9.74 -24.69
C VAL A 82 17.97 -10.18 -23.23
N ILE A 83 17.24 -9.49 -22.35
CA ILE A 83 17.08 -9.91 -20.96
C ILE A 83 16.00 -10.99 -20.80
N GLU A 84 16.07 -11.73 -19.70
CA GLU A 84 15.05 -12.71 -19.33
C GLU A 84 13.81 -12.10 -18.66
N THR A 85 12.80 -12.94 -18.44
CA THR A 85 11.51 -12.58 -17.83
C THR A 85 11.48 -12.65 -16.30
N ASP A 86 12.49 -13.24 -15.65
CA ASP A 86 12.64 -13.17 -14.18
C ASP A 86 13.39 -11.92 -13.76
N GLY A 87 12.89 -11.26 -12.71
CA GLY A 87 13.36 -9.97 -12.20
C GLY A 87 12.51 -8.77 -12.61
N PRO A 88 12.43 -8.42 -13.91
CA PRO A 88 11.78 -7.19 -14.34
C PRO A 88 10.31 -7.04 -13.92
N PRO A 89 9.43 -8.07 -14.01
CA PRO A 89 8.07 -7.94 -13.49
C PRO A 89 8.03 -7.63 -12.00
N GLY A 90 8.87 -8.28 -11.20
CA GLY A 90 9.00 -8.06 -9.77
C GLY A 90 9.51 -6.65 -9.43
N ALA A 91 10.50 -6.16 -10.18
CA ALA A 91 11.03 -4.81 -10.04
C ALA A 91 9.97 -3.74 -10.32
N ILE A 92 9.16 -3.92 -11.36
CA ILE A 92 8.07 -2.98 -11.69
C ILE A 92 6.98 -3.00 -10.63
N VAL A 93 6.56 -4.19 -10.20
CA VAL A 93 5.56 -4.33 -9.13
C VAL A 93 6.03 -3.69 -7.82
N LEU A 94 7.28 -3.94 -7.42
CA LEU A 94 7.83 -3.34 -6.21
C LEU A 94 7.97 -1.83 -6.35
N ALA A 95 8.38 -1.33 -7.51
CA ALA A 95 8.47 0.09 -7.79
C ALA A 95 7.10 0.77 -7.66
N GLU A 96 6.05 0.18 -8.24
CA GLU A 96 4.67 0.65 -8.12
C GLU A 96 4.19 0.66 -6.66
N ALA A 97 4.47 -0.41 -5.91
CA ALA A 97 4.14 -0.49 -4.49
C ALA A 97 4.81 0.63 -3.68
N LEU A 98 6.09 0.89 -3.92
CA LEU A 98 6.84 1.94 -3.23
C LEU A 98 6.37 3.35 -3.61
N LEU A 99 6.01 3.59 -4.87
CA LEU A 99 5.39 4.87 -5.28
C LEU A 99 4.07 5.11 -4.57
N ARG A 100 3.23 4.07 -4.44
CA ARG A 100 1.97 4.13 -3.70
C ARG A 100 2.16 4.40 -2.20
N MET A 101 3.35 4.13 -1.67
CA MET A 101 3.77 4.50 -0.32
C MET A 101 4.40 5.91 -0.24
N GLY A 102 4.34 6.69 -1.33
CA GLY A 102 4.89 8.05 -1.39
C GLY A 102 6.42 8.10 -1.49
N LYS A 103 7.08 7.02 -1.93
CA LYS A 103 8.54 6.99 -2.10
C LYS A 103 8.93 7.53 -3.47
N GLU A 104 10.11 8.16 -3.56
CA GLU A 104 10.75 8.41 -4.86
C GLU A 104 11.39 7.12 -5.35
N VAL A 105 11.07 6.69 -6.57
CA VAL A 105 11.60 5.45 -7.15
C VAL A 105 12.20 5.72 -8.52
N LEU A 106 13.33 5.06 -8.82
CA LEU A 106 13.89 5.00 -10.16
C LEU A 106 14.41 3.59 -10.46
N LEU A 107 14.44 3.24 -11.74
CA LEU A 107 15.01 1.98 -12.23
C LEU A 107 16.39 2.23 -12.86
N LEU A 108 17.38 1.43 -12.46
CA LEU A 108 18.71 1.39 -13.04
C LEU A 108 18.89 0.06 -13.77
N VAL A 109 19.08 0.11 -15.07
CA VAL A 109 19.15 -1.12 -15.90
C VAL A 109 20.25 -0.98 -16.94
N ASP A 110 20.65 -2.10 -17.53
CA ASP A 110 21.55 -2.06 -18.69
C ASP A 110 20.88 -1.33 -19.88
N GLU A 111 21.64 -0.60 -20.70
CA GLU A 111 21.07 0.13 -21.84
C GLU A 111 20.30 -0.78 -22.80
N HIS A 112 20.75 -2.02 -22.99
CA HIS A 112 20.08 -3.00 -23.83
C HIS A 112 18.75 -3.50 -23.25
N ALA A 113 18.55 -3.37 -21.93
CA ALA A 113 17.31 -3.76 -21.25
C ALA A 113 16.20 -2.70 -21.39
N LEU A 114 16.54 -1.45 -21.74
CA LEU A 114 15.59 -0.33 -21.79
C LEU A 114 14.29 -0.60 -22.57
N PRO A 115 14.31 -1.19 -23.78
CA PRO A 115 13.07 -1.44 -24.53
C PRO A 115 12.12 -2.38 -23.78
N VAL A 116 12.65 -3.46 -23.21
CA VAL A 116 11.87 -4.45 -22.45
C VAL A 116 11.31 -3.83 -21.18
N ILE A 117 12.13 -3.10 -20.42
CA ILE A 117 11.71 -2.46 -19.16
C ILE A 117 10.63 -1.41 -19.41
N ARG A 118 10.80 -0.56 -20.44
CA ARG A 118 9.78 0.44 -20.81
C ARG A 118 8.47 -0.21 -21.22
N ALA A 119 8.52 -1.26 -22.04
CA ALA A 119 7.32 -2.00 -22.43
C ALA A 119 6.61 -2.60 -21.20
N GLY A 120 7.37 -3.14 -20.25
CA GLY A 120 6.82 -3.61 -18.98
C GLY A 120 6.13 -2.52 -18.17
N LEU A 121 6.73 -1.33 -18.07
CA LEU A 121 6.17 -0.18 -17.36
C LEU A 121 4.90 0.33 -18.04
N ASP A 122 4.91 0.43 -19.36
CA ASP A 122 3.74 0.79 -20.16
C ASP A 122 2.62 -0.25 -20.00
N GLY A 123 2.98 -1.55 -19.93
CA GLY A 123 2.07 -2.66 -19.70
C GLY A 123 1.44 -2.66 -18.30
N ALA A 124 2.17 -2.19 -17.29
CA ALA A 124 1.64 -1.95 -15.94
C ALA A 124 0.67 -0.75 -15.92
N GLY A 125 0.82 0.21 -16.83
CA GLY A 125 -0.07 1.36 -16.98
C GLY A 125 0.55 2.68 -16.49
N PRO A 126 -0.22 3.77 -16.46
CA PRO A 126 0.32 5.14 -16.43
C PRO A 126 1.13 5.48 -15.16
N VAL A 127 0.79 4.88 -14.01
CA VAL A 127 1.55 5.09 -12.76
C VAL A 127 2.97 4.54 -12.91
N ALA A 128 3.10 3.29 -13.36
CA ALA A 128 4.40 2.66 -13.60
C ALA A 128 5.11 3.28 -14.82
N GLY A 129 4.37 3.64 -15.88
CA GLY A 129 4.92 4.32 -17.06
C GLY A 129 5.60 5.67 -16.75
N GLY A 130 5.24 6.31 -15.64
CA GLY A 130 5.89 7.54 -15.16
C GLY A 130 7.22 7.31 -14.41
N ILE A 131 7.60 6.07 -14.13
CA ILE A 131 8.82 5.76 -13.36
C ILE A 131 10.06 6.12 -14.18
N PRO A 132 10.97 6.95 -13.65
CA PRO A 132 12.25 7.21 -14.30
C PRO A 132 13.07 5.93 -14.47
N VAL A 133 13.51 5.65 -15.70
CA VAL A 133 14.41 4.54 -16.01
C VAL A 133 15.70 5.08 -16.62
N VAL A 134 16.83 4.70 -16.02
CA VAL A 134 18.17 5.07 -16.47
C VAL A 134 18.88 3.84 -17.03
N GLY A 135 19.18 3.88 -18.33
CA GLY A 135 20.01 2.88 -18.99
C GLY A 135 21.49 3.20 -18.81
N LEU A 136 22.26 2.19 -18.46
CA LEU A 136 23.70 2.27 -18.25
C LEU A 136 24.44 1.38 -19.26
N PRO A 137 25.50 1.88 -19.91
CA PRO A 137 26.31 1.05 -20.79
C PRO A 137 27.07 -0.02 -19.98
N PRO A 138 27.50 -1.12 -20.63
CA PRO A 138 28.32 -2.14 -19.98
C PRO A 138 29.60 -1.59 -19.34
N GLY A 139 30.02 -2.20 -18.23
CA GLY A 139 31.16 -1.75 -17.42
C GLY A 139 30.83 -0.61 -16.45
N ASP A 140 31.86 0.04 -15.91
CA ASP A 140 31.71 1.14 -14.95
C ASP A 140 31.16 2.38 -15.67
N SER A 141 29.95 2.80 -15.30
CA SER A 141 29.27 3.92 -15.96
C SER A 141 29.45 5.23 -15.19
N PRO A 142 30.00 6.30 -15.81
CA PRO A 142 30.06 7.63 -15.19
C PRO A 142 28.68 8.19 -14.79
N ARG A 143 27.61 7.72 -15.43
CA ARG A 143 26.23 8.10 -15.09
C ARG A 143 25.80 7.61 -13.70
N LEU A 144 26.51 6.66 -13.09
CA LEU A 144 26.28 6.23 -11.72
C LEU A 144 26.44 7.35 -10.70
N ARG A 145 27.29 8.35 -10.99
CA ARG A 145 27.39 9.56 -10.14
C ARG A 145 26.20 10.50 -10.34
N GLN A 146 25.60 10.49 -11.53
CA GLN A 146 24.49 11.39 -11.90
C GLN A 146 23.13 10.94 -11.35
N VAL A 147 22.97 9.65 -11.02
CA VAL A 147 21.75 9.15 -10.38
C VAL A 147 21.58 9.64 -8.93
N GLY A 148 22.57 10.39 -8.42
CA GLY A 148 22.53 11.01 -7.10
C GLY A 148 22.58 9.97 -6.00
N ALA A 149 23.54 9.03 -6.09
CA ALA A 149 23.74 7.96 -5.10
C ALA A 149 23.77 8.51 -3.67
N ASP A 150 24.38 9.67 -3.46
CA ASP A 150 24.45 10.40 -2.18
C ASP A 150 23.08 10.75 -1.58
N SER A 151 22.02 10.75 -2.40
CA SER A 151 20.64 11.03 -1.99
C SER A 151 19.76 9.79 -1.86
N LEU A 152 20.28 8.61 -2.22
CA LEU A 152 19.56 7.35 -2.08
C LEU A 152 19.42 7.01 -0.60
N SER A 153 18.30 6.40 -0.27
CA SER A 153 18.13 5.69 1.01
C SER A 153 18.33 4.19 0.83
N HIS A 154 18.02 3.66 -0.35
CA HIS A 154 18.09 2.25 -0.65
C HIS A 154 18.46 2.00 -2.11
N ILE A 155 19.14 0.88 -2.35
CA ILE A 155 19.22 0.22 -3.66
C ILE A 155 18.77 -1.24 -3.53
N VAL A 156 17.88 -1.66 -4.42
CA VAL A 156 17.29 -3.02 -4.46
C VAL A 156 17.70 -3.69 -5.75
N ALA A 157 18.41 -4.82 -5.68
CA ALA A 157 18.71 -5.68 -6.82
C ALA A 157 17.69 -6.83 -6.90
N ILE A 158 17.12 -7.08 -8.07
CA ILE A 158 16.18 -8.18 -8.32
C ILE A 158 16.58 -8.88 -9.61
N GLU A 159 17.02 -10.13 -9.52
CA GLU A 159 17.54 -10.90 -10.67
C GLU A 159 18.57 -10.10 -11.48
N ARG A 160 19.55 -9.56 -10.74
CA ARG A 160 20.63 -8.77 -11.32
C ARG A 160 21.91 -9.57 -11.22
N PRO A 161 22.68 -9.82 -12.29
CA PRO A 161 23.93 -10.58 -12.19
C PRO A 161 24.94 -9.91 -11.25
N GLY A 162 25.58 -10.72 -10.42
CA GLY A 162 26.66 -10.32 -9.53
C GLY A 162 28.02 -10.78 -10.03
N ARG A 163 29.09 -10.11 -9.58
CA ARG A 163 30.45 -10.53 -9.95
C ARG A 163 30.80 -11.83 -9.26
N SER A 164 31.36 -12.74 -10.04
CA SER A 164 31.94 -13.98 -9.54
C SER A 164 33.31 -13.76 -8.90
N ARG A 165 33.93 -14.85 -8.42
CA ARG A 165 35.29 -14.85 -7.87
C ARG A 165 36.36 -14.38 -8.87
N THR A 166 36.10 -14.44 -10.17
CA THR A 166 37.01 -13.94 -11.21
C THR A 166 36.78 -12.47 -11.56
N GLY A 167 35.75 -11.84 -10.98
CA GLY A 167 35.30 -10.51 -11.35
C GLY A 167 34.39 -10.47 -12.59
N ALA A 168 34.15 -11.61 -13.24
CA ALA A 168 33.23 -11.71 -14.37
C ALA A 168 31.78 -11.92 -13.90
N TYR A 169 30.82 -11.47 -14.72
CA TYR A 169 29.40 -11.81 -14.58
C TYR A 169 29.12 -13.08 -15.37
N VAL A 170 28.59 -14.10 -14.71
CA VAL A 170 28.45 -15.44 -15.30
C VAL A 170 27.02 -15.94 -15.13
N SER A 171 26.41 -16.43 -16.21
CA SER A 171 25.08 -17.05 -16.16
C SER A 171 25.13 -18.40 -15.45
N MET A 172 23.97 -18.94 -15.05
CA MET A 172 23.87 -20.30 -14.49
C MET A 172 24.34 -21.39 -15.46
N ARG A 173 24.46 -21.07 -16.77
CA ARG A 173 25.00 -21.95 -17.82
C ARG A 173 26.52 -21.82 -17.98
N GLY A 174 27.19 -21.00 -17.15
CA GLY A 174 28.63 -20.79 -17.20
C GLY A 174 29.09 -19.81 -18.29
N GLU A 175 28.17 -19.02 -18.86
CA GLU A 175 28.49 -18.08 -19.93
C GLU A 175 28.93 -16.74 -19.35
N ASP A 176 30.06 -16.22 -19.83
CA ASP A 176 30.50 -14.85 -19.53
C ASP A 176 29.59 -13.84 -20.24
N ILE A 177 28.87 -13.05 -19.44
CA ILE A 177 27.98 -11.96 -19.88
C ILE A 177 28.54 -10.58 -19.53
N THR A 178 29.76 -10.49 -19.00
CA THR A 178 30.43 -9.23 -18.62
C THR A 178 30.38 -8.15 -19.70
N PRO A 179 30.57 -8.43 -21.01
CA PRO A 179 30.51 -7.40 -22.04
C PRO A 179 29.16 -6.69 -22.19
N TYR A 180 28.10 -7.20 -21.55
CA TYR A 180 26.74 -6.70 -21.69
C TYR A 180 26.21 -6.06 -20.39
N VAL A 181 26.95 -6.20 -19.29
CA VAL A 181 26.48 -5.86 -17.94
C VAL A 181 27.12 -4.56 -17.46
N ALA A 182 26.31 -3.57 -17.12
CA ALA A 182 26.71 -2.38 -16.40
C ALA A 182 27.11 -2.75 -14.97
N ALA A 183 28.23 -2.20 -14.51
CA ALA A 183 28.80 -2.50 -13.20
C ALA A 183 28.05 -1.79 -12.07
N LEU A 184 26.81 -2.23 -11.83
CA LEU A 184 25.94 -1.73 -10.76
C LEU A 184 26.32 -2.28 -9.38
N ASP A 185 27.11 -3.34 -9.35
CA ASP A 185 27.64 -3.96 -8.13
C ASP A 185 28.58 -3.02 -7.36
N VAL A 186 29.20 -2.05 -8.03
CA VAL A 186 30.04 -1.03 -7.38
C VAL A 186 29.27 -0.22 -6.33
N LEU A 187 27.95 -0.06 -6.50
CA LEU A 187 27.08 0.61 -5.52
C LEU A 187 26.86 -0.23 -4.26
N PHE A 188 27.00 -1.56 -4.35
CA PHE A 188 26.86 -2.46 -3.21
C PHE A 188 28.15 -2.54 -2.40
N THR A 189 29.30 -2.37 -3.06
CA THR A 189 30.63 -2.45 -2.44
C THR A 189 31.24 -1.09 -2.08
N ASP A 190 30.57 0.02 -2.39
CA ASP A 190 31.06 1.37 -2.08
C ASP A 190 31.21 1.53 -0.55
N PRO A 191 32.43 1.75 -0.03
CA PRO A 191 32.66 1.89 1.40
C PRO A 191 32.08 3.18 2.00
N ASP A 192 31.83 4.19 1.15
CA ASP A 192 31.33 5.50 1.57
C ASP A 192 29.79 5.61 1.44
N ARG A 193 29.11 4.52 1.06
CA ARG A 193 27.65 4.52 0.89
C ARG A 193 26.92 4.81 2.20
N THR A 194 25.85 5.59 2.09
CA THR A 194 24.95 5.93 3.22
C THR A 194 23.57 5.26 3.12
N TYR A 195 23.36 4.48 2.05
CA TYR A 195 22.11 3.79 1.75
C TYR A 195 22.20 2.29 2.05
N THR A 196 21.05 1.68 2.29
CA THR A 196 20.90 0.23 2.50
C THR A 196 20.84 -0.51 1.16
N THR A 197 21.51 -1.65 1.09
CA THR A 197 21.53 -2.53 -0.08
C THR A 197 20.66 -3.76 0.18
N LEU A 198 19.73 -4.04 -0.72
CA LEU A 198 18.82 -5.18 -0.66
C LEU A 198 18.94 -6.00 -1.94
N ALA A 199 18.95 -7.33 -1.84
CA ALA A 199 19.01 -8.23 -2.99
C ALA A 199 17.90 -9.28 -2.98
N ILE A 200 17.39 -9.61 -4.17
CA ILE A 200 16.43 -10.69 -4.43
C ILE A 200 16.98 -11.50 -5.61
N GLY A 201 17.00 -12.82 -5.45
CA GLY A 201 17.65 -13.78 -6.36
C GLY A 201 17.16 -15.20 -6.09
N ASP A 202 17.42 -16.12 -7.02
CA ASP A 202 16.99 -17.52 -6.94
C ASP A 202 18.08 -18.56 -7.25
N GLY A 203 19.19 -18.18 -7.90
CA GLY A 203 20.25 -19.06 -8.42
C GLY A 203 21.63 -18.92 -7.78
N GLY A 204 21.89 -17.83 -7.06
CA GLY A 204 23.13 -17.56 -6.33
C GLY A 204 24.25 -16.88 -7.11
N ASN A 205 24.05 -16.58 -8.39
CA ASN A 205 24.94 -15.77 -9.22
C ASN A 205 24.48 -14.31 -9.33
N GLU A 206 23.44 -13.93 -8.60
CA GLU A 206 22.87 -12.59 -8.53
C GLU A 206 23.57 -11.70 -7.51
N LEU A 207 23.55 -10.41 -7.77
CA LEU A 207 24.11 -9.35 -6.94
C LEU A 207 23.52 -9.40 -5.53
N GLY A 208 24.39 -9.49 -4.52
CA GLY A 208 24.02 -9.55 -3.10
C GLY A 208 24.11 -10.95 -2.48
N PHE A 209 24.31 -12.00 -3.28
CA PHE A 209 24.20 -13.40 -2.85
C PHE A 209 25.49 -14.00 -2.26
N LEU A 210 26.41 -13.17 -1.74
CA LEU A 210 27.64 -13.66 -1.09
C LEU A 210 27.35 -14.70 0.01
N ARG A 211 26.26 -14.55 0.79
CA ARG A 211 25.90 -15.46 1.89
C ARG A 211 25.72 -16.92 1.46
N VAL A 212 25.33 -17.17 0.20
CA VAL A 212 25.12 -18.52 -0.33
C VAL A 212 26.22 -18.99 -1.27
N ALA A 213 27.23 -18.16 -1.53
CA ALA A 213 28.25 -18.43 -2.54
C ALA A 213 28.97 -19.78 -2.36
N GLU A 214 29.31 -20.17 -1.13
CA GLU A 214 29.93 -21.48 -0.84
C GLU A 214 28.99 -22.67 -1.05
N ARG A 215 27.68 -22.48 -0.91
CA ARG A 215 26.68 -23.51 -1.20
C ARG A 215 26.54 -23.66 -2.72
N VAL A 216 26.50 -22.55 -3.44
CA VAL A 216 26.47 -22.51 -4.91
C VAL A 216 27.71 -23.19 -5.49
N ASP A 217 28.91 -22.84 -5.01
CA ASP A 217 30.16 -23.47 -5.46
C ASP A 217 30.12 -25.00 -5.31
N ARG A 218 29.65 -25.50 -4.17
CA ARG A 218 29.52 -26.94 -3.92
C ARG A 218 28.49 -27.60 -4.84
N TYR A 219 27.38 -26.91 -5.11
CA TYR A 219 26.31 -27.42 -5.97
C TYR A 219 26.75 -27.49 -7.44
N THR A 220 27.39 -26.44 -7.96
CA THR A 220 27.82 -26.38 -9.37
C THR A 220 29.20 -26.97 -9.63
N GLY A 221 29.95 -27.27 -8.56
CA GLY A 221 31.37 -27.62 -8.59
C GLY A 221 32.28 -26.39 -8.68
N ASP A 222 33.41 -26.43 -7.97
CA ASP A 222 34.39 -25.33 -7.84
C ASP A 222 34.91 -24.76 -9.18
N GLY A 223 34.78 -25.51 -10.28
CA GLY A 223 35.18 -25.12 -11.62
C GLY A 223 34.22 -24.16 -12.34
N ALA A 224 32.95 -24.11 -11.95
CA ALA A 224 31.92 -23.32 -12.65
C ALA A 224 32.06 -21.80 -12.41
N LYS A 225 32.62 -21.41 -11.25
CA LYS A 225 32.90 -20.01 -10.87
C LYS A 225 31.71 -19.06 -11.07
N ILE A 226 30.48 -19.54 -10.86
CA ILE A 226 29.27 -18.74 -11.10
C ILE A 226 28.81 -17.94 -9.89
N SER A 227 29.14 -18.40 -8.67
CA SER A 227 28.65 -17.82 -7.43
C SER A 227 28.98 -16.32 -7.33
N CYS A 228 27.99 -15.50 -6.98
CA CYS A 228 28.22 -14.09 -6.69
C CYS A 228 29.13 -13.90 -5.47
N ARG A 229 29.97 -12.87 -5.51
CA ARG A 229 30.87 -12.47 -4.41
C ARG A 229 30.58 -11.09 -3.84
N THR A 230 29.58 -10.41 -4.36
CA THR A 230 29.16 -9.11 -3.86
C THR A 230 28.10 -9.30 -2.77
N PRO A 231 28.31 -8.80 -1.54
CA PRO A 231 27.30 -8.85 -0.49
C PRO A 231 26.21 -7.79 -0.69
N ALA A 232 25.08 -8.01 -0.02
CA ALA A 232 24.08 -6.98 0.29
C ALA A 232 23.87 -6.95 1.81
N ASP A 233 23.37 -5.83 2.33
CA ASP A 233 22.98 -5.72 3.75
C ASP A 233 21.85 -6.72 4.05
N LEU A 234 20.86 -6.77 3.16
CA LEU A 234 19.67 -7.61 3.26
C LEU A 234 19.52 -8.48 2.00
N ALA A 235 19.16 -9.75 2.17
CA ALA A 235 18.96 -10.67 1.05
C ALA A 235 17.69 -11.50 1.19
N LEU A 236 16.91 -11.58 0.11
CA LEU A 236 15.70 -12.39 -0.01
C LEU A 236 15.95 -13.51 -1.01
N PHE A 237 15.77 -14.74 -0.55
CA PHE A 237 15.86 -15.93 -1.38
C PHE A 237 14.45 -16.27 -1.84
N ALA A 238 14.26 -16.45 -3.15
CA ALA A 238 13.00 -16.88 -3.71
C ALA A 238 13.22 -18.07 -4.63
N GLY A 239 12.15 -18.82 -4.92
CA GLY A 239 12.20 -19.85 -5.95
C GLY A 239 11.99 -19.31 -7.35
N VAL A 240 11.66 -18.01 -7.49
CA VAL A 240 11.65 -17.15 -8.68
C VAL A 240 11.84 -15.73 -8.14
N SER A 241 12.77 -14.93 -8.65
CA SER A 241 13.09 -13.59 -8.10
C SER A 241 11.90 -12.63 -8.09
N ASN A 242 11.05 -12.70 -9.11
CA ASN A 242 9.77 -11.99 -9.14
C ASN A 242 8.91 -12.28 -7.88
N TRP A 243 8.94 -13.52 -7.37
CA TRP A 243 8.16 -13.91 -6.20
C TRP A 243 8.68 -13.31 -4.91
N GLY A 244 10.00 -13.14 -4.79
CA GLY A 244 10.59 -12.40 -3.67
C GLY A 244 10.07 -10.96 -3.61
N ALA A 245 9.95 -10.30 -4.76
CA ALA A 245 9.35 -8.97 -4.85
C ALA A 245 7.86 -8.97 -4.46
N TYR A 246 7.09 -9.98 -4.86
CA TYR A 246 5.69 -10.13 -4.45
C TYR A 246 5.54 -10.38 -2.94
N GLY A 247 6.43 -11.20 -2.36
CA GLY A 247 6.51 -11.41 -0.92
C GLY A 247 6.81 -10.13 -0.16
N LEU A 248 7.73 -9.31 -0.67
CA LEU A 248 8.04 -8.00 -0.10
C LEU A 248 6.85 -7.05 -0.19
N CYS A 249 6.14 -7.02 -1.31
CA CYS A 249 4.88 -6.27 -1.44
C CYS A 249 3.81 -6.76 -0.47
N ALA A 250 3.71 -8.07 -0.24
CA ALA A 250 2.81 -8.62 0.77
C ALA A 250 3.19 -8.14 2.18
N MET A 251 4.47 -8.19 2.54
CA MET A 251 4.95 -7.76 3.85
C MET A 251 4.74 -6.25 4.05
N LEU A 252 5.04 -5.43 3.05
CA LEU A 252 4.73 -3.99 3.05
C LEU A 252 3.23 -3.74 3.17
N SER A 253 2.39 -4.58 2.57
CA SER A 253 0.93 -4.46 2.72
C SER A 253 0.46 -4.66 4.16
N LEU A 254 1.09 -5.59 4.89
CA LEU A 254 0.79 -5.83 6.30
C LEU A 254 1.26 -4.69 7.20
N LEU A 255 2.47 -4.16 6.94
CA LEU A 255 3.05 -3.08 7.74
C LEU A 255 2.29 -1.76 7.54
N THR A 256 1.83 -1.48 6.32
CA THR A 256 1.10 -0.24 5.99
C THR A 256 -0.42 -0.35 6.23
N GLY A 257 -0.97 -1.57 6.24
CA GLY A 257 -2.41 -1.80 6.20
C GLY A 257 -3.05 -1.60 4.82
N VAL A 258 -2.27 -1.20 3.81
CA VAL A 258 -2.73 -0.93 2.45
C VAL A 258 -2.40 -2.13 1.55
N SER A 259 -3.33 -2.55 0.68
CA SER A 259 -3.03 -3.64 -0.26
C SER A 259 -2.09 -3.18 -1.37
N LEU A 260 -0.81 -3.57 -1.27
CA LEU A 260 0.25 -3.30 -2.24
C LEU A 260 0.61 -4.53 -3.10
N LEU A 261 0.09 -5.71 -2.75
CA LEU A 261 0.25 -6.92 -3.55
C LEU A 261 -0.47 -6.78 -4.91
N PRO A 262 0.17 -7.11 -6.04
CA PRO A 262 -0.49 -7.09 -7.34
C PRO A 262 -1.46 -8.28 -7.48
N ASP A 263 -2.38 -8.19 -8.44
CA ASP A 263 -3.10 -9.36 -8.92
C ASP A 263 -2.40 -10.04 -10.11
N ALA A 264 -2.78 -11.28 -10.39
CA ALA A 264 -2.18 -12.07 -11.47
C ALA A 264 -2.47 -11.51 -12.87
N ALA A 265 -3.58 -10.78 -13.06
CA ALA A 265 -3.89 -10.17 -14.34
C ALA A 265 -2.97 -8.98 -14.62
N HIS A 266 -2.60 -8.21 -13.59
CA HIS A 266 -1.62 -7.13 -13.65
C HIS A 266 -0.24 -7.66 -14.01
N VAL A 267 0.28 -8.65 -13.28
CA VAL A 267 1.56 -9.30 -13.58
C VAL A 267 1.58 -9.84 -15.01
N ARG A 268 0.49 -10.47 -15.45
CA ARG A 268 0.38 -10.97 -16.83
C ARG A 268 0.48 -9.86 -17.89
N LYS A 269 -0.08 -8.67 -17.65
CA LYS A 269 0.02 -7.54 -18.60
C LYS A 269 1.47 -7.09 -18.75
N ILE A 270 2.18 -6.96 -17.63
CA ILE A 270 3.60 -6.60 -17.60
C ILE A 270 4.42 -7.62 -18.38
N LEU A 271 4.27 -8.90 -18.03
CA LEU A 271 4.98 -10.00 -18.68
C LEU A 271 4.72 -10.04 -20.18
N LYS A 272 3.45 -9.95 -20.61
CA LYS A 272 3.09 -9.94 -22.04
C LYS A 272 3.72 -8.79 -22.80
N ALA A 273 3.76 -7.59 -22.20
CA ALA A 273 4.36 -6.43 -22.84
C ALA A 273 5.88 -6.58 -23.00
N MET A 274 6.55 -7.12 -21.98
CA MET A 274 7.98 -7.44 -22.01
C MET A 274 8.31 -8.51 -23.07
N VAL A 275 7.56 -9.61 -23.06
CA VAL A 275 7.70 -10.69 -24.04
C VAL A 275 7.45 -10.15 -25.45
N ALA A 276 6.43 -9.31 -25.67
CA ALA A 276 6.18 -8.68 -26.97
C ALA A 276 7.33 -7.77 -27.43
N SER A 277 8.13 -7.24 -26.49
CA SER A 277 9.33 -6.44 -26.75
C SER A 277 10.63 -7.26 -26.80
N GLY A 278 10.52 -8.58 -26.76
CA GLY A 278 11.61 -9.52 -27.01
C GLY A 278 12.20 -10.18 -25.77
N ALA A 279 11.65 -9.97 -24.57
CA ALA A 279 12.07 -10.73 -23.39
C ALA A 279 11.83 -12.23 -23.59
N VAL A 280 12.71 -13.05 -23.03
CA VAL A 280 12.64 -14.51 -23.14
C VAL A 280 12.61 -15.17 -21.77
N ASP A 281 12.07 -16.37 -21.70
CA ASP A 281 12.19 -17.19 -20.50
C ASP A 281 13.65 -17.66 -20.30
N GLY A 282 14.21 -17.52 -19.10
CA GLY A 282 15.61 -17.85 -18.80
C GLY A 282 15.94 -19.36 -18.91
N VAL A 283 14.93 -20.21 -18.73
CA VAL A 283 15.07 -21.68 -18.78
C VAL A 283 14.80 -22.21 -20.19
N THR A 284 13.65 -21.87 -20.78
CA THR A 284 13.28 -22.37 -22.12
C THR A 284 13.98 -21.62 -23.25
N LEU A 285 14.44 -20.40 -22.98
CA LEU A 285 15.01 -19.47 -23.97
C LEU A 285 14.00 -19.07 -25.06
N GLU A 286 12.71 -19.30 -24.83
CA GLU A 286 11.64 -18.96 -25.78
C GLU A 286 10.99 -17.63 -25.40
N GLN A 287 10.46 -16.94 -26.40
CA GLN A 287 9.68 -15.71 -26.23
C GLN A 287 8.24 -16.09 -25.86
N THR A 288 8.07 -16.61 -24.65
CA THR A 288 6.79 -17.12 -24.13
C THR A 288 6.39 -16.39 -22.86
N ASP A 289 5.10 -16.39 -22.54
CA ASP A 289 4.54 -15.81 -21.31
C ASP A 289 4.83 -16.68 -20.07
N THR A 290 6.10 -17.05 -19.90
CA THR A 290 6.61 -17.92 -18.83
C THR A 290 7.81 -17.24 -18.15
N VAL A 291 8.04 -17.62 -16.90
CA VAL A 291 9.17 -17.19 -16.07
C VAL A 291 9.80 -18.46 -15.51
N ASP A 292 11.09 -18.67 -15.76
CA ASP A 292 11.83 -19.88 -15.37
C ASP A 292 11.18 -21.22 -15.77
N GLY A 293 10.57 -21.26 -16.94
CA GLY A 293 9.82 -22.42 -17.43
C GLY A 293 8.47 -22.63 -16.74
N LEU A 294 8.08 -21.73 -15.83
CA LEU A 294 6.81 -21.76 -15.13
C LEU A 294 5.79 -20.89 -15.86
N SER A 295 4.57 -21.42 -16.00
CA SER A 295 3.46 -20.64 -16.55
C SER A 295 2.94 -19.61 -15.55
N ILE A 296 2.26 -18.59 -16.06
CA ILE A 296 1.49 -17.60 -15.27
C ILE A 296 0.50 -18.22 -14.26
N ALA A 297 0.16 -19.52 -14.39
CA ALA A 297 -0.67 -20.21 -13.42
C ALA A 297 0.01 -20.38 -12.05
N GLU A 298 1.34 -20.50 -12.02
CA GLU A 298 2.12 -20.56 -10.79
C GLU A 298 2.13 -19.20 -10.07
N ASP A 299 2.38 -18.10 -10.81
CA ASP A 299 2.24 -16.74 -10.29
C ASP A 299 0.85 -16.51 -9.69
N ARG A 300 -0.21 -16.91 -10.41
CA ARG A 300 -1.59 -16.81 -9.92
C ARG A 300 -1.80 -17.59 -8.63
N THR A 301 -1.22 -18.79 -8.54
CA THR A 301 -1.34 -19.64 -7.36
C THR A 301 -0.63 -19.02 -6.16
N LEU A 302 0.59 -18.51 -6.34
CA LEU A 302 1.34 -17.81 -5.31
C LEU A 302 0.59 -16.55 -4.86
N LEU A 303 0.24 -15.65 -5.78
CA LEU A 303 -0.46 -14.40 -5.49
C LEU A 303 -1.80 -14.64 -4.80
N SER A 304 -2.53 -15.70 -5.16
CA SER A 304 -3.75 -16.10 -4.46
C SER A 304 -3.47 -16.52 -3.03
N ARG A 305 -2.38 -17.25 -2.76
CA ARG A 305 -2.01 -17.68 -1.40
C ARG A 305 -1.54 -16.51 -0.55
N LEU A 306 -0.69 -15.64 -1.10
CA LEU A 306 -0.29 -14.39 -0.47
C LEU A 306 -1.54 -13.55 -0.17
N SER A 307 -2.45 -13.40 -1.12
CA SER A 307 -3.72 -12.69 -0.94
C SER A 307 -4.58 -13.30 0.18
N VAL A 308 -4.65 -14.62 0.30
CA VAL A 308 -5.37 -15.28 1.41
C VAL A 308 -4.70 -15.01 2.75
N THR A 309 -3.37 -15.10 2.82
CA THR A 309 -2.58 -14.75 4.01
C THR A 309 -2.81 -13.30 4.42
N LEU A 310 -2.75 -12.38 3.46
CA LEU A 310 -3.06 -10.97 3.65
C LEU A 310 -4.50 -10.78 4.11
N ARG A 311 -5.50 -11.35 3.44
CA ARG A 311 -6.91 -11.23 3.82
C ARG A 311 -7.18 -11.73 5.24
N LYS A 312 -6.61 -12.86 5.65
CA LYS A 312 -6.77 -13.39 7.01
C LYS A 312 -6.20 -12.46 8.09
N ARG A 313 -5.17 -11.66 7.76
CA ARG A 313 -4.43 -10.81 8.71
C ARG A 313 -4.86 -9.34 8.64
N LEU A 314 -5.16 -8.85 7.45
CA LEU A 314 -5.81 -7.57 7.14
C LEU A 314 -7.33 -7.63 7.36
N GLN A 315 -7.91 -8.76 7.77
CA GLN A 315 -9.30 -8.82 8.25
C GLN A 315 -9.52 -7.97 9.51
N GLY A 316 -8.46 -7.41 10.11
CA GLY A 316 -8.55 -6.29 11.05
C GLY A 316 -8.36 -4.88 10.46
N ARG A 317 -8.05 -4.72 9.15
CA ARG A 317 -7.59 -3.45 8.53
C ARG A 317 -7.94 -3.18 7.04
N ALA A 318 -8.68 -4.01 6.28
CA ALA A 318 -9.10 -3.66 4.90
C ALA A 318 -10.57 -4.05 4.56
N PRO A 319 -11.31 -3.25 3.75
CA PRO A 319 -12.70 -3.50 3.42
C PRO A 319 -12.86 -4.70 2.47
N SER A 320 -13.35 -5.81 3.03
CA SER A 320 -13.82 -7.00 2.30
C SER A 320 -14.99 -6.72 1.36
N VAL A 321 -15.16 -7.60 0.34
CA VAL A 321 -16.30 -7.62 -0.59
C VAL A 321 -17.62 -7.39 0.18
N PRO A 322 -18.44 -6.40 -0.22
CA PRO A 322 -19.68 -6.12 0.46
C PRO A 322 -20.64 -7.32 0.34
N ARG A 323 -21.36 -7.60 1.42
CA ARG A 323 -22.50 -8.53 1.39
C ARG A 323 -23.74 -7.80 0.92
N THR A 324 -24.32 -8.27 -0.18
CA THR A 324 -25.59 -7.76 -0.72
C THR A 324 -26.77 -8.40 -0.02
N GLY A 325 -27.83 -7.63 0.26
CA GLY A 325 -29.09 -8.13 0.80
C GLY A 325 -30.22 -7.12 0.66
N PRO A 326 -31.48 -7.52 0.91
CA PRO A 326 -32.61 -6.60 0.87
C PRO A 326 -32.63 -5.68 2.10
N LEU A 327 -33.12 -4.45 1.91
CA LEU A 327 -33.48 -3.51 2.98
C LEU A 327 -34.96 -3.13 2.82
N GLY A 328 -35.83 -4.02 3.27
CA GLY A 328 -37.26 -3.94 2.98
C GLY A 328 -37.58 -4.20 1.51
N ASP A 329 -38.75 -3.74 1.06
CA ASP A 329 -39.29 -4.08 -0.26
C ASP A 329 -38.80 -3.15 -1.39
N THR A 330 -38.20 -2.00 -1.03
CA THR A 330 -37.88 -0.90 -1.96
C THR A 330 -36.42 -0.46 -1.90
N ALA A 331 -35.56 -1.22 -1.22
CA ALA A 331 -34.13 -0.94 -1.18
C ALA A 331 -33.26 -2.20 -1.11
N LEU A 332 -32.03 -2.03 -1.61
CA LEU A 332 -30.94 -2.98 -1.54
C LEU A 332 -29.85 -2.43 -0.62
N LEU A 333 -29.16 -3.30 0.10
CA LEU A 333 -28.09 -2.97 1.03
C LEU A 333 -26.83 -3.75 0.70
N TRP A 334 -25.71 -3.02 0.60
CA TRP A 334 -24.37 -3.57 0.57
C TRP A 334 -23.68 -3.28 1.89
N SER A 335 -23.26 -4.30 2.62
CA SER A 335 -22.61 -4.17 3.93
C SER A 335 -21.17 -4.67 3.89
N TRP A 336 -20.21 -3.80 4.24
CA TRP A 336 -18.81 -4.15 4.32
C TRP A 336 -18.48 -4.81 5.67
N PRO A 337 -17.88 -6.01 5.68
CA PRO A 337 -17.57 -6.74 6.92
C PRO A 337 -16.56 -6.06 7.88
N GLY A 338 -15.93 -4.95 7.49
CA GLY A 338 -14.88 -4.28 8.28
C GLY A 338 -15.37 -3.37 9.40
N GLY A 339 -16.69 -3.20 9.58
CA GLY A 339 -17.24 -2.29 10.59
C GLY A 339 -16.94 -0.82 10.31
N ILE A 340 -17.15 0.05 11.32
CA ILE A 340 -16.88 1.48 11.22
C ILE A 340 -15.36 1.69 11.21
N GLY A 341 -14.83 2.24 10.13
CA GLY A 341 -13.42 2.57 9.98
C GLY A 341 -13.17 3.43 8.76
N THR A 342 -12.04 4.14 8.73
CA THR A 342 -11.71 5.08 7.66
C THR A 342 -11.69 4.41 6.28
N ASP A 343 -11.03 3.27 6.15
CA ASP A 343 -10.91 2.59 4.85
C ASP A 343 -12.23 1.95 4.40
N THR A 344 -13.00 1.40 5.34
CA THR A 344 -14.36 0.93 5.05
C THR A 344 -15.24 2.06 4.54
N SER A 345 -15.21 3.21 5.21
CA SER A 345 -16.02 4.37 4.83
C SER A 345 -15.59 4.94 3.49
N ARG A 346 -14.28 4.93 3.19
CA ARG A 346 -13.75 5.31 1.87
C ARG A 346 -14.26 4.38 0.76
N ALA A 347 -14.20 3.06 0.97
CA ALA A 347 -14.73 2.09 0.01
C ALA A 347 -16.24 2.27 -0.22
N VAL A 348 -17.00 2.57 0.83
CA VAL A 348 -18.43 2.90 0.72
C VAL A 348 -18.65 4.18 -0.09
N LEU A 349 -17.84 5.23 0.15
CA LEU A 349 -17.94 6.49 -0.61
C LEU A 349 -17.56 6.33 -2.08
N ASP A 350 -16.61 5.46 -2.41
CA ASP A 350 -16.26 5.14 -3.80
C ASP A 350 -17.40 4.38 -4.49
N ALA A 351 -17.95 3.37 -3.82
CA ALA A 351 -19.14 2.66 -4.27
C ALA A 351 -20.32 3.63 -4.48
N TYR A 352 -20.56 4.53 -3.53
CA TYR A 352 -21.57 5.58 -3.62
C TYR A 352 -21.41 6.45 -4.86
N ARG A 353 -20.21 6.94 -5.14
CA ARG A 353 -19.92 7.77 -6.32
C ARG A 353 -20.16 7.00 -7.63
N LEU A 354 -19.79 5.73 -7.67
CA LEU A 354 -19.97 4.87 -8.84
C LEU A 354 -21.46 4.63 -9.12
N LEU A 355 -22.23 4.19 -8.12
CA LEU A 355 -23.65 3.88 -8.31
C LEU A 355 -24.45 5.15 -8.62
N ARG A 356 -24.17 6.26 -7.93
CA ARG A 356 -24.89 7.54 -8.11
C ARG A 356 -24.68 8.17 -9.49
N ARG A 357 -23.60 7.83 -10.21
CA ARG A 357 -23.32 8.36 -11.56
C ARG A 357 -23.79 7.44 -12.69
N ASP A 358 -24.27 6.23 -12.37
CA ASP A 358 -24.62 5.25 -13.38
C ASP A 358 -26.04 5.48 -13.94
N ARG A 359 -26.12 6.00 -15.16
CA ARG A 359 -27.41 6.24 -15.83
C ARG A 359 -28.23 4.96 -16.06
N ALA A 360 -27.57 3.81 -16.23
CA ALA A 360 -28.29 2.56 -16.45
C ALA A 360 -29.04 2.11 -15.17
N LEU A 361 -28.49 2.38 -13.98
CA LEU A 361 -29.23 2.19 -12.73
C LEU A 361 -30.43 3.14 -12.62
N GLU A 362 -30.27 4.42 -12.96
CA GLU A 362 -31.38 5.40 -12.97
C GLU A 362 -32.50 4.97 -13.91
N GLU A 363 -32.16 4.59 -15.14
CA GLU A 363 -33.10 4.08 -16.15
C GLU A 363 -33.80 2.78 -15.70
N ALA A 364 -33.07 1.93 -14.97
CA ALA A 364 -33.60 0.69 -14.38
C ALA A 364 -34.43 0.92 -13.10
N GLY A 365 -34.70 2.17 -12.70
CA GLY A 365 -35.61 2.50 -11.59
C GLY A 365 -34.94 2.81 -10.26
N MET A 366 -33.61 3.02 -10.22
CA MET A 366 -32.94 3.58 -9.04
C MET A 366 -33.49 4.99 -8.75
N VAL A 367 -33.82 5.23 -7.48
CA VAL A 367 -34.37 6.50 -6.96
C VAL A 367 -33.29 7.29 -6.22
N ASP A 368 -32.53 6.64 -5.34
CA ASP A 368 -31.47 7.28 -4.56
C ASP A 368 -30.42 6.27 -4.09
N VAL A 369 -29.25 6.78 -3.72
CA VAL A 369 -28.17 6.01 -3.10
C VAL A 369 -27.73 6.72 -1.82
N VAL A 370 -27.70 6.00 -0.70
CA VAL A 370 -27.40 6.58 0.62
C VAL A 370 -26.23 5.83 1.26
N PRO A 371 -25.06 6.46 1.44
CA PRO A 371 -23.92 5.85 2.12
C PRO A 371 -24.05 5.94 3.64
N SER A 372 -23.29 5.08 4.32
CA SER A 372 -23.00 5.13 5.76
C SER A 372 -21.50 4.83 5.99
N TYR A 373 -21.08 4.69 7.24
CA TYR A 373 -19.67 4.32 7.54
C TYR A 373 -19.25 2.97 6.97
N CYS A 374 -20.15 2.00 6.88
CA CYS A 374 -19.80 0.63 6.48
C CYS A 374 -20.82 -0.06 5.59
N ALA A 375 -21.83 0.67 5.14
CA ALA A 375 -22.87 0.13 4.27
C ALA A 375 -23.39 1.18 3.29
N LEU A 376 -23.94 0.71 2.17
CA LEU A 376 -24.53 1.53 1.12
C LEU A 376 -25.94 1.02 0.84
N ALA A 377 -26.93 1.90 0.88
CA ALA A 377 -28.29 1.59 0.48
C ALA A 377 -28.59 2.15 -0.92
N LEU A 378 -29.25 1.37 -1.77
CA LEU A 378 -29.82 1.81 -3.04
C LEU A 378 -31.33 1.68 -2.95
N TYR A 379 -32.04 2.80 -3.08
CA TYR A 379 -33.49 2.86 -3.13
C TYR A 379 -33.95 2.80 -4.59
N PHE A 380 -35.06 2.09 -4.84
CA PHE A 380 -35.60 1.93 -6.18
C PHE A 380 -37.14 1.96 -6.19
N ASP A 381 -37.73 2.27 -7.34
CA ASP A 381 -39.17 2.22 -7.56
C ASP A 381 -39.58 0.78 -7.93
N PRO A 382 -40.29 0.05 -7.06
CA PRO A 382 -40.66 -1.35 -7.30
C PRO A 382 -41.63 -1.53 -8.47
N ALA A 383 -42.33 -0.48 -8.92
CA ALA A 383 -43.20 -0.54 -10.08
C ALA A 383 -42.43 -0.48 -11.42
N ARG A 384 -41.18 -0.01 -11.39
CA ARG A 384 -40.33 0.21 -12.58
C ARG A 384 -39.11 -0.69 -12.61
N ALA A 385 -38.61 -1.09 -11.45
CA ALA A 385 -37.36 -1.80 -11.31
C ALA A 385 -37.53 -3.33 -11.30
N ASP A 386 -36.63 -3.99 -12.01
CA ASP A 386 -36.33 -5.41 -11.80
C ASP A 386 -35.16 -5.48 -10.80
N ARG A 387 -35.45 -5.96 -9.58
CA ARG A 387 -34.49 -6.00 -8.48
C ARG A 387 -33.22 -6.77 -8.84
N ASP A 388 -33.35 -7.90 -9.52
CA ASP A 388 -32.20 -8.76 -9.79
C ASP A 388 -31.28 -8.09 -10.84
N ARG A 389 -31.85 -7.34 -11.80
CA ARG A 389 -31.06 -6.51 -12.72
C ARG A 389 -30.33 -5.36 -12.04
N LEU A 390 -30.95 -4.72 -11.05
CA LEU A 390 -30.29 -3.68 -10.25
C LEU A 390 -29.12 -4.26 -9.46
N VAL A 391 -29.31 -5.43 -8.84
CA VAL A 391 -28.23 -6.16 -8.15
C VAL A 391 -27.11 -6.49 -9.13
N ASP A 392 -27.40 -7.14 -10.25
CA ASP A 392 -26.39 -7.54 -11.24
C ASP A 392 -25.59 -6.34 -11.77
N ARG A 393 -26.26 -5.21 -12.06
CA ARG A 393 -25.60 -3.98 -12.52
C ARG A 393 -24.73 -3.37 -11.44
N ALA A 394 -25.26 -3.22 -10.23
CA ALA A 394 -24.51 -2.67 -9.10
C ALA A 394 -23.30 -3.55 -8.78
N GLU A 395 -23.46 -4.87 -8.69
CA GLU A 395 -22.36 -5.81 -8.45
C GLU A 395 -21.34 -5.80 -9.59
N THR A 396 -21.77 -5.66 -10.84
CA THR A 396 -20.87 -5.47 -11.98
C THR A 396 -20.03 -4.20 -11.80
N LEU A 397 -20.63 -3.08 -11.40
CA LEU A 397 -19.91 -1.82 -11.17
C LEU A 397 -18.94 -1.92 -10.00
N LEU A 398 -19.37 -2.54 -8.89
CA LEU A 398 -18.58 -2.71 -7.68
C LEU A 398 -17.46 -3.76 -7.84
N SER A 399 -17.59 -4.67 -8.80
CA SER A 399 -16.59 -5.70 -9.12
C SER A 399 -15.56 -5.27 -10.16
N ARG A 400 -15.71 -4.09 -10.78
CA ARG A 400 -14.74 -3.56 -11.75
C ARG A 400 -13.50 -3.05 -11.01
N PRO A 401 -12.30 -3.60 -11.27
CA PRO A 401 -11.07 -2.99 -10.80
C PRO A 401 -10.86 -1.68 -11.60
N GLY A 402 -11.01 -0.54 -10.93
CA GLY A 402 -10.81 0.80 -11.51
C GLY A 402 -11.88 1.17 -12.55
N GLY A 403 -12.90 1.93 -12.13
CA GLY A 403 -13.80 2.62 -13.06
C GLY A 403 -13.03 3.60 -13.95
N ALA A 404 -13.54 3.89 -15.15
CA ALA A 404 -12.87 4.66 -16.21
C ALA A 404 -12.53 6.13 -15.87
N ASP A 405 -12.83 6.59 -14.65
CA ASP A 405 -12.47 7.90 -14.08
C ASP A 405 -12.03 7.77 -12.60
N ALA A 406 -11.56 6.60 -12.17
CA ALA A 406 -11.06 6.40 -10.82
C ALA A 406 -9.68 7.09 -10.66
N PRO A 407 -9.47 7.92 -9.62
CA PRO A 407 -8.14 8.42 -9.28
C PRO A 407 -7.20 7.25 -8.99
N ALA A 408 -5.90 7.48 -9.21
CA ALA A 408 -4.87 6.48 -8.97
C ALA A 408 -4.98 5.86 -7.57
N ALA A 409 -4.87 4.53 -7.47
CA ALA A 409 -5.05 3.80 -6.22
C ALA A 409 -3.99 4.19 -5.17
N GLY A 410 -4.36 5.13 -4.30
CA GLY A 410 -3.49 5.77 -3.31
C GLY A 410 -3.88 7.23 -3.05
N GLU A 411 -4.53 7.87 -4.03
CA GLU A 411 -5.23 9.13 -3.85
C GLU A 411 -6.73 8.81 -3.80
N SER A 412 -7.37 9.12 -2.67
CA SER A 412 -8.82 9.32 -2.71
C SER A 412 -9.11 10.35 -3.80
N ALA A 413 -10.21 10.20 -4.53
CA ALA A 413 -10.72 11.32 -5.32
C ALA A 413 -10.73 12.53 -4.38
N PRO A 414 -10.06 13.65 -4.72
CA PRO A 414 -10.06 14.81 -3.85
C PRO A 414 -11.52 15.11 -3.50
N PRO A 415 -11.80 15.49 -2.24
CA PRO A 415 -13.17 15.77 -1.82
C PRO A 415 -13.83 16.67 -2.87
N ALA A 416 -15.02 16.28 -3.31
CA ALA A 416 -15.68 16.93 -4.45
C ALA A 416 -15.83 18.45 -4.22
N SER A 417 -15.89 18.86 -2.95
CA SER A 417 -15.70 20.21 -2.46
C SER A 417 -15.10 20.19 -1.05
N ILE A 418 -14.31 21.20 -0.69
CA ILE A 418 -13.80 21.40 0.68
C ILE A 418 -14.56 22.57 1.31
N HIS A 419 -15.19 22.32 2.47
CA HIS A 419 -15.98 23.30 3.19
C HIS A 419 -15.22 23.79 4.44
N PRO A 420 -14.77 25.06 4.47
CA PRO A 420 -14.20 25.63 5.68
C PRO A 420 -15.32 25.93 6.68
N LEU A 421 -15.17 25.45 7.91
CA LEU A 421 -16.09 25.73 9.02
C LEU A 421 -15.35 26.55 10.08
N PRO A 422 -15.64 27.86 10.21
CA PRO A 422 -15.11 28.70 11.29
C PRO A 422 -15.70 28.26 12.64
N VAL A 423 -14.85 27.89 13.59
CA VAL A 423 -15.23 27.40 14.92
C VAL A 423 -14.66 28.33 15.98
N LEU A 424 -15.53 28.84 16.83
CA LEU A 424 -15.16 29.40 18.12
C LEU A 424 -15.08 28.25 19.12
N TYR A 425 -13.87 27.94 19.60
CA TYR A 425 -13.62 26.85 20.55
C TYR A 425 -13.87 27.31 22.00
N ASP A 426 -15.15 27.59 22.31
CA ASP A 426 -15.63 28.03 23.62
C ASP A 426 -16.53 26.99 24.30
N GLY A 427 -16.47 25.73 23.85
CA GLY A 427 -17.36 24.68 24.32
C GLY A 427 -17.14 24.31 25.79
N GLU A 428 -18.24 24.12 26.51
CA GLU A 428 -18.25 23.79 27.94
C GLU A 428 -17.52 22.49 28.29
N ASP A 429 -17.45 21.53 27.36
CA ASP A 429 -16.83 20.22 27.57
C ASP A 429 -15.39 20.15 27.02
N LEU A 430 -14.87 21.23 26.43
CA LEU A 430 -13.51 21.27 25.90
C LEU A 430 -12.45 20.91 26.97
N PRO A 431 -12.55 21.39 28.23
CA PRO A 431 -11.66 20.94 29.31
C PRO A 431 -11.79 19.43 29.62
N ARG A 432 -13.01 18.87 29.58
CA ARG A 432 -13.24 17.43 29.80
C ARG A 432 -12.52 16.58 28.74
N VAL A 433 -12.60 17.01 27.48
CA VAL A 433 -11.90 16.34 26.36
C VAL A 433 -10.39 16.41 26.57
N ALA A 434 -9.87 17.58 26.95
CA ALA A 434 -8.45 17.79 27.23
C ALA A 434 -7.95 16.89 28.38
N ASP A 435 -8.65 16.89 29.51
CA ASP A 435 -8.34 16.07 30.68
C ASP A 435 -8.37 14.57 30.35
N ARG A 436 -9.36 14.12 29.58
CA ARG A 436 -9.51 12.71 29.20
C ARG A 436 -8.40 12.26 28.23
N ALA A 437 -7.99 13.14 27.32
CA ALA A 437 -6.94 12.89 26.35
C ALA A 437 -5.52 13.02 26.95
N GLY A 438 -5.38 13.59 28.16
CA GLY A 438 -4.08 13.93 28.73
C GLY A 438 -3.38 15.06 27.96
N LEU A 439 -4.16 15.97 27.38
CA LEU A 439 -3.70 17.07 26.54
C LEU A 439 -4.10 18.41 27.17
N SER A 440 -3.42 19.49 26.79
CA SER A 440 -3.93 20.84 27.03
C SER A 440 -5.10 21.17 26.10
N VAL A 441 -5.95 22.12 26.51
CA VAL A 441 -7.03 22.64 25.66
C VAL A 441 -6.51 23.12 24.30
N ARG A 442 -5.34 23.78 24.29
CA ARG A 442 -4.70 24.25 23.06
C ARG A 442 -4.34 23.10 22.12
N GLU A 443 -3.76 22.03 22.66
CA GLU A 443 -3.44 20.83 21.88
C GLU A 443 -4.70 20.16 21.32
N VAL A 444 -5.80 20.10 22.09
CA VAL A 444 -7.08 19.58 21.58
C VAL A 444 -7.56 20.39 20.37
N ILE A 445 -7.52 21.73 20.47
CA ILE A 445 -7.90 22.63 19.37
C ILE A 445 -6.99 22.38 18.15
N ASP A 446 -5.67 22.34 18.36
CA ASP A 446 -4.70 22.15 17.27
C ASP A 446 -4.87 20.79 16.58
N LEU A 447 -5.13 19.72 17.33
CA LEU A 447 -5.40 18.39 16.76
C LEU A 447 -6.74 18.36 16.01
N HIS A 448 -7.78 18.97 16.57
CA HIS A 448 -9.09 19.01 15.92
C HIS A 448 -9.04 19.82 14.62
N ARG A 449 -8.25 20.89 14.54
CA ARG A 449 -8.09 21.70 13.32
C ARG A 449 -7.25 21.03 12.24
N ARG A 450 -6.27 20.20 12.64
CA ARG A 450 -5.36 19.50 11.72
C ARG A 450 -5.97 18.25 11.11
N GLY A 451 -7.12 17.79 11.61
CA GLY A 451 -7.80 16.64 11.04
C GLY A 451 -8.21 16.87 9.59
N GLU A 452 -8.01 15.86 8.76
CA GLU A 452 -8.49 15.83 7.37
C GLU A 452 -9.86 15.16 7.34
N TYR A 453 -10.92 15.97 7.47
CA TYR A 453 -12.25 15.43 7.63
C TYR A 453 -12.92 15.12 6.30
N THR A 454 -13.42 13.90 6.15
CA THR A 454 -14.29 13.50 5.03
C THR A 454 -15.69 13.19 5.54
N VAL A 455 -16.71 13.67 4.85
CA VAL A 455 -18.12 13.40 5.19
C VAL A 455 -18.47 11.97 4.74
N ALA A 456 -18.63 11.05 5.69
CA ALA A 456 -19.07 9.67 5.42
C ALA A 456 -20.52 9.61 4.96
N MET A 457 -21.39 10.31 5.68
CA MET A 457 -22.84 10.33 5.46
C MET A 457 -23.47 11.59 6.04
N ILE A 458 -24.66 11.93 5.54
CA ILE A 458 -25.55 12.94 6.13
C ILE A 458 -26.77 12.18 6.67
N GLY A 459 -27.13 12.36 7.94
CA GLY A 459 -28.21 11.58 8.54
C GLY A 459 -28.55 11.99 9.97
N PHE A 460 -29.44 11.25 10.66
CA PHE A 460 -30.05 11.60 11.97
C PHE A 460 -30.96 12.84 11.96
N ARG A 461 -30.49 13.94 11.37
CA ARG A 461 -31.23 15.17 11.07
C ARG A 461 -30.79 15.72 9.70
N PRO A 462 -31.62 16.53 9.04
CA PRO A 462 -31.21 17.22 7.82
C PRO A 462 -29.87 17.94 8.04
N HIS A 463 -28.90 17.69 7.14
CA HIS A 463 -27.59 18.33 7.11
C HIS A 463 -26.63 18.00 8.27
N PHE A 464 -26.89 17.01 9.13
CA PHE A 464 -25.90 16.61 10.16
C PHE A 464 -24.80 15.75 9.50
N PRO A 465 -23.54 16.21 9.45
CA PRO A 465 -22.48 15.45 8.81
C PRO A 465 -21.80 14.51 9.80
N TYR A 466 -21.67 13.26 9.38
CA TYR A 466 -20.86 12.25 10.06
C TYR A 466 -19.47 12.22 9.42
N LEU A 467 -18.43 12.49 10.21
CA LEU A 467 -17.08 12.74 9.71
C LEU A 467 -16.14 11.56 9.95
N ILE A 468 -15.17 11.39 9.06
CA ILE A 468 -14.03 10.48 9.16
C ILE A 468 -12.77 11.36 9.28
N GLY A 469 -11.74 10.92 10.01
CA GLY A 469 -10.43 11.59 10.01
C GLY A 469 -10.12 12.37 11.29
N MET A 470 -10.91 12.21 12.35
CA MET A 470 -10.58 12.76 13.66
C MET A 470 -9.34 12.07 14.24
N ASP A 471 -8.41 12.85 14.81
CA ASP A 471 -7.26 12.31 15.52
C ASP A 471 -7.74 11.41 16.68
N PRO A 472 -7.33 10.12 16.73
CA PRO A 472 -7.80 9.18 17.75
C PRO A 472 -7.52 9.62 19.18
N ARG A 473 -6.52 10.49 19.41
CA ARG A 473 -6.20 11.03 20.74
C ARG A 473 -7.33 11.89 21.31
N LEU A 474 -8.21 12.42 20.47
CA LEU A 474 -9.36 13.22 20.89
C LEU A 474 -10.56 12.37 21.32
N ALA A 475 -10.51 11.05 21.12
CA ALA A 475 -11.65 10.17 21.34
C ALA A 475 -12.14 10.23 22.79
N THR A 476 -13.36 10.73 22.96
CA THR A 476 -13.94 10.98 24.29
C THR A 476 -15.35 10.42 24.35
N PRO A 477 -15.68 9.52 25.31
CA PRO A 477 -16.99 8.89 25.36
C PRO A 477 -18.10 9.93 25.55
N ARG A 478 -19.31 9.53 25.15
CA ARG A 478 -20.53 10.33 25.37
C ARG A 478 -20.71 10.66 26.85
N MET A 479 -21.46 11.71 27.12
CA MET A 479 -21.95 12.02 28.44
C MET A 479 -22.90 10.92 28.92
N ASP A 480 -22.76 10.51 30.18
CA ASP A 480 -23.62 9.49 30.80
C ASP A 480 -25.09 9.94 30.85
N SER A 481 -25.30 11.25 31.03
CA SER A 481 -26.61 11.90 30.98
C SER A 481 -26.66 12.87 29.79
N PRO A 482 -27.31 12.51 28.67
CA PRO A 482 -27.47 13.40 27.52
C PRO A 482 -28.17 14.71 27.89
N ARG A 483 -27.71 15.82 27.31
CA ARG A 483 -28.37 17.13 27.43
C ARG A 483 -29.72 17.07 26.72
N THR A 484 -30.73 17.70 27.31
CA THR A 484 -32.06 17.85 26.69
C THR A 484 -32.05 18.84 25.53
N ARG A 485 -31.06 19.74 25.50
CA ARG A 485 -30.95 20.82 24.52
C ARG A 485 -29.48 21.14 24.22
N ILE A 486 -29.06 20.90 22.98
CA ILE A 486 -27.79 21.35 22.40
C ILE A 486 -28.14 22.36 21.32
N PRO A 487 -27.60 23.60 21.36
CA PRO A 487 -27.84 24.62 20.33
C PRO A 487 -27.45 24.18 18.92
N ALA A 488 -28.11 24.75 17.91
CA ALA A 488 -27.65 24.63 16.53
C ALA A 488 -26.26 25.26 16.37
N GLY A 489 -25.41 24.66 15.56
CA GLY A 489 -24.03 25.08 15.32
C GLY A 489 -23.02 24.52 16.33
N SER A 490 -23.47 23.82 17.39
CA SER A 490 -22.54 23.22 18.34
C SER A 490 -21.65 22.18 17.65
N VAL A 491 -20.34 22.28 17.86
CA VAL A 491 -19.33 21.30 17.44
C VAL A 491 -19.04 20.39 18.63
N GLY A 492 -19.07 19.08 18.41
CA GLY A 492 -18.81 18.16 19.51
C GLY A 492 -18.10 16.88 19.14
N ILE A 493 -17.68 16.14 20.18
CA ILE A 493 -17.00 14.85 20.08
C ILE A 493 -17.76 13.76 20.86
N ALA A 494 -17.91 12.58 20.26
CA ALA A 494 -18.45 11.39 20.91
C ALA A 494 -17.79 10.10 20.41
N GLY A 495 -17.08 9.42 21.30
CA GLY A 495 -16.19 8.32 20.93
C GLY A 495 -15.15 8.83 19.95
N GLU A 496 -14.95 8.13 18.84
CA GLU A 496 -14.02 8.48 17.77
C GLU A 496 -14.59 9.46 16.73
N GLN A 497 -15.74 10.07 17.02
CA GLN A 497 -16.47 10.89 16.05
C GLN A 497 -16.49 12.36 16.47
N THR A 498 -16.34 13.25 15.50
CA THR A 498 -16.65 14.68 15.61
C THR A 498 -17.72 15.07 14.58
N GLY A 499 -18.44 16.15 14.85
CA GLY A 499 -19.57 16.58 14.04
C GLY A 499 -20.18 17.88 14.55
N VAL A 500 -21.10 18.42 13.75
CA VAL A 500 -21.76 19.70 14.02
C VAL A 500 -23.27 19.49 14.03
N TYR A 501 -23.92 19.98 15.08
CA TYR A 501 -25.38 19.94 15.21
C TYR A 501 -26.01 20.99 14.26
N PRO A 502 -26.79 20.60 13.24
CA PRO A 502 -27.37 21.56 12.28
C PRO A 502 -28.59 22.28 12.85
N ILE A 503 -29.25 21.65 13.83
CA ILE A 503 -30.44 22.17 14.50
C ILE A 503 -30.34 21.89 15.99
N GLU A 504 -31.10 22.64 16.76
CA GLU A 504 -31.23 22.41 18.19
C GLU A 504 -31.85 21.03 18.46
N SER A 505 -31.21 20.23 19.31
CA SER A 505 -31.66 18.88 19.63
C SER A 505 -31.05 18.34 20.93
N PRO A 506 -31.65 17.30 21.56
CA PRO A 506 -31.00 16.60 22.66
C PRO A 506 -29.79 15.80 22.17
N GLY A 507 -28.77 15.64 23.02
CA GLY A 507 -27.59 14.83 22.69
C GLY A 507 -26.59 14.70 23.83
N GLY A 508 -25.72 13.69 23.72
CA GLY A 508 -24.71 13.38 24.74
C GLY A 508 -23.27 13.59 24.26
N TRP A 509 -23.04 14.46 23.28
CA TRP A 509 -21.68 14.73 22.79
C TRP A 509 -21.00 15.78 23.65
N ASN A 510 -19.67 15.72 23.69
CA ASN A 510 -18.81 16.71 24.33
C ASN A 510 -18.75 17.95 23.46
N ILE A 511 -19.35 19.05 23.87
CA ILE A 511 -19.36 20.28 23.11
C ILE A 511 -18.02 21.01 23.28
N ILE A 512 -17.28 21.15 22.18
CA ILE A 512 -15.93 21.73 22.14
C ILE A 512 -15.90 23.14 21.54
N GLY A 513 -16.98 23.56 20.88
CA GLY A 513 -17.10 24.88 20.28
C GLY A 513 -18.41 25.04 19.51
N ARG A 514 -18.46 26.07 18.68
CA ARG A 514 -19.62 26.39 17.83
C ARG A 514 -19.24 27.03 16.50
N THR A 515 -20.08 26.85 15.50
CA THR A 515 -19.97 27.40 14.14
C THR A 515 -21.34 27.85 13.62
N ASN A 516 -21.41 28.51 12.46
CA ASN A 516 -22.68 28.84 11.80
C ASN A 516 -23.30 27.55 11.21
N PRO A 517 -24.48 27.09 11.69
CA PRO A 517 -25.11 25.87 11.19
C PRO A 517 -25.55 25.96 9.72
N GLU A 518 -25.74 27.15 9.16
CA GLU A 518 -26.13 27.32 7.74
C GLU A 518 -25.06 26.82 6.77
N LEU A 519 -23.78 26.82 7.20
CA LEU A 519 -22.66 26.30 6.42
C LEU A 519 -22.74 24.78 6.18
N LEU A 520 -23.60 24.06 6.90
CA LEU A 520 -23.79 22.63 6.75
C LEU A 520 -24.74 22.26 5.60
N VAL A 521 -25.60 23.19 5.17
CA VAL A 521 -26.62 22.95 4.14
C VAL A 521 -26.06 22.45 2.80
N PRO A 522 -24.97 23.01 2.23
CA PRO A 522 -24.45 22.55 0.95
C PRO A 522 -23.65 21.24 1.02
N ILE A 523 -23.33 20.75 2.22
CA ILE A 523 -22.40 19.63 2.43
C ILE A 523 -23.03 18.30 2.02
N LYS A 524 -22.27 17.48 1.29
CA LYS A 524 -22.70 16.16 0.79
C LYS A 524 -21.74 15.05 1.21
N PRO A 525 -22.18 13.78 1.20
CA PRO A 525 -21.27 12.65 1.39
C PRO A 525 -20.12 12.67 0.38
N GLY A 526 -18.89 12.50 0.87
CA GLY A 526 -17.66 12.55 0.09
C GLY A 526 -17.01 13.94 -0.01
N ASP A 527 -17.64 14.99 0.53
CA ASP A 527 -17.01 16.31 0.67
C ASP A 527 -16.01 16.32 1.83
N GLY A 528 -15.12 17.31 1.82
CA GLY A 528 -14.12 17.57 2.85
C GLY A 528 -14.56 18.69 3.78
N ILE A 529 -14.17 18.62 5.06
CA ILE A 529 -14.37 19.69 6.03
C ILE A 529 -13.01 20.11 6.61
N VAL A 530 -12.81 21.42 6.74
CA VAL A 530 -11.65 21.98 7.44
C VAL A 530 -12.16 22.90 8.54
N PHE A 531 -11.84 22.60 9.79
CA PHE A 531 -12.19 23.46 10.92
C PHE A 531 -11.17 24.58 11.09
N LEU A 532 -11.63 25.82 11.01
CA LEU A 532 -10.80 27.02 11.18
C LEU A 532 -11.09 27.64 12.53
N GLU A 533 -10.07 27.95 13.33
CA GLU A 533 -10.31 28.67 14.58
C GLU A 533 -10.56 30.14 14.33
N VAL A 534 -11.59 30.67 14.98
CA VAL A 534 -11.90 32.10 15.03
C VAL A 534 -12.01 32.56 16.46
N THR A 535 -11.69 33.83 16.69
CA THR A 535 -11.79 34.48 18.02
C THR A 535 -13.19 35.01 18.31
N GLU A 536 -14.01 35.21 17.28
CA GLU A 536 -15.42 35.62 17.37
C GLU A 536 -16.22 34.88 16.28
N CYS A 537 -17.41 34.36 16.61
CA CYS A 537 -18.34 33.84 15.61
C CYS A 537 -19.04 35.04 14.94
N ASN A 538 -18.48 35.56 13.84
CA ASN A 538 -19.22 36.52 13.02
C ASN A 538 -20.19 35.74 12.11
N PRO A 539 -21.48 36.10 12.04
CA PRO A 539 -22.46 35.40 11.21
C PRO A 539 -22.46 35.80 9.72
N GLU A 540 -21.50 36.61 9.26
CA GLU A 540 -21.41 37.09 7.86
C GLU A 540 -20.30 36.42 7.05
#